data_AF-A0A2D6E1A7-F1
#
_entry.id   AF-A0A2D6E1A7-F1
#
_cell.length_a   1.000
_cell.length_b   1.000
_cell.length_c   1.000
_cell.angle_alpha   90.00
_cell.angle_beta   90.00
_cell.angle_gamma   90.00
#
_symmetry.space_group_name_H-M   'P 1'
#
loop_
_entity.id
_entity.type
_entity.pdbx_description
1 polymer ?
#
loop_
_entity_poly.entity_id
_entity_poly.type
_entity_poly.pdbx_seq_one_letter_code
_entity_poly.pdbx_strand_id
1 'polypeptide(L)' 'MATIGSKLLGASRAHFLARREEAEAKLTVYLSNPVGIGEHDGIAEVVHGLVSDISHTAGCLATVESIIAASQEKAKPESD' A
#
# COMPACT_ATOMS: atom_id res chain seq x y z
N MET A 1 -18.95 15.74 12.37
CA MET A 1 -19.37 14.33 12.29
C MET A 1 -18.56 13.63 11.21
N ALA A 2 -17.78 12.61 11.53
CA ALA A 2 -17.06 11.83 10.52
C ALA A 2 -18.08 11.03 9.69
N THR A 3 -18.23 11.42 8.42
CA THR A 3 -19.08 10.73 7.45
C THR A 3 -18.59 9.29 7.23
N ILE A 4 -19.50 8.35 6.94
CA ILE A 4 -19.16 6.94 6.68
C ILE A 4 -18.09 6.82 5.58
N GLY A 5 -18.13 7.71 4.57
CA GLY A 5 -17.13 7.79 3.51
C GLY A 5 -15.70 8.05 4.01
N SER A 6 -15.48 8.90 5.03
CA SER A 6 -14.14 9.15 5.56
C SER A 6 -13.60 7.96 6.35
N LYS A 7 -14.47 7.23 7.05
CA LYS A 7 -14.10 5.99 7.75
C LYS A 7 -13.73 4.86 6.79
N LEU A 8 -14.48 4.72 5.69
CA LEU A 8 -14.18 3.72 4.65
C LEU A 8 -12.87 4.03 3.94
N LEU A 9 -12.60 5.28 3.56
CA LEU A 9 -11.33 5.68 2.96
C LEU A 9 -10.15 5.48 3.93
N GLY A 10 -10.34 5.76 5.22
CA GLY A 10 -9.36 5.47 6.26
C GLY A 10 -9.06 3.98 6.39
N ALA A 11 -10.08 3.12 6.36
CA ALA A 11 -9.92 1.67 6.39
C ALA A 11 -9.21 1.14 5.13
N SER A 12 -9.56 1.65 3.94
CA SER A 12 -8.87 1.31 2.69
C SER A 12 -7.40 1.72 2.72
N ARG A 13 -7.09 2.92 3.24
CA ARG A 13 -5.70 3.37 3.41
C ARG A 13 -4.91 2.43 4.33
N ALA A 14 -5.47 2.08 5.48
CA ALA A 14 -4.83 1.16 6.42
C ALA A 14 -4.60 -0.23 5.81
N HIS A 15 -5.56 -0.75 5.05
CA HIS A 15 -5.44 -2.02 4.37
C HIS A 15 -4.29 -2.06 3.37
N PHE A 16 -4.21 -1.09 2.46
CA PHE A 16 -3.14 -1.06 1.45
C PHE A 16 -1.77 -0.77 2.07
N LEU A 17 -1.70 0.03 3.13
CA LEU A 17 -0.47 0.27 3.86
C LEU A 17 0.07 -1.01 4.49
N ALA A 18 -0.78 -1.75 5.22
CA ALA A 18 -0.39 -3.01 5.84
C ALA A 18 0.06 -4.06 4.80
N ARG A 19 -0.66 -4.15 3.68
CA ARG A 19 -0.30 -5.08 2.58
C ARG A 19 1.06 -4.73 1.97
N ARG A 20 1.37 -3.44 1.81
CA ARG A 20 2.67 -2.99 1.30
C ARG A 20 3.80 -3.34 2.28
N GLU A 21 3.61 -3.02 3.56
CA GLU A 21 4.58 -3.32 4.62
C GLU A 21 4.85 -4.84 4.74
N GLU A 22 3.81 -5.66 4.63
CA GLU A 22 3.95 -7.12 4.61
C GLU A 22 4.79 -7.60 3.42
N ALA A 23 4.55 -7.06 2.22
CA ALA A 23 5.31 -7.42 1.02
C ALA A 23 6.78 -6.96 1.11
N GLU A 24 7.03 -5.75 1.63
CA GLU A 24 8.38 -5.22 1.88
C GLU A 24 9.14 -6.06 2.92
N ALA A 25 8.48 -6.46 4.01
CA ALA A 25 9.07 -7.32 5.03
C ALA A 25 9.43 -8.69 4.45
N LYS A 26 8.53 -9.32 3.69
CA LYS A 26 8.81 -10.59 3.01
C LYS A 26 9.99 -10.46 2.06
N LEU A 27 10.01 -9.41 1.23
CA LEU A 27 11.10 -9.15 0.30
C LEU A 27 12.44 -8.99 1.04
N THR A 28 12.44 -8.26 2.15
CA THR A 28 13.64 -8.06 2.97
C THR A 28 14.19 -9.38 3.51
N VAL A 29 13.33 -10.32 3.91
CA VAL A 29 13.76 -11.66 4.34
C VAL A 29 14.44 -12.41 3.19
N TYR A 30 13.86 -12.38 1.99
CA TYR A 30 14.45 -13.00 0.80
C TYR A 30 15.82 -12.40 0.43
N LEU A 31 15.98 -11.08 0.59
CA LEU A 31 17.23 -10.39 0.27
C LEU A 31 18.31 -10.53 1.36
N SER A 32 17.91 -10.67 2.63
CA SER A 32 18.84 -10.69 3.78
C SER A 32 19.34 -12.09 4.13
N ASN A 33 18.61 -13.15 3.77
CA ASN A 33 19.00 -14.54 3.97
C ASN A 33 19.07 -15.31 2.64
N PRO A 34 20.09 -15.08 1.80
CA PRO A 34 20.25 -15.80 0.54
C PRO A 34 20.66 -17.28 0.74
N VAL A 35 21.22 -17.62 1.92
CA VAL A 35 21.76 -18.95 2.24
C VAL A 35 20.61 -19.85 2.71
N GLY A 36 20.13 -20.72 1.83
CA GLY A 36 19.02 -21.66 2.10
C GLY A 36 17.77 -21.42 1.23
N ILE A 37 17.66 -20.26 0.59
CA ILE A 37 16.57 -20.00 -0.36
C ILE A 37 16.98 -20.42 -1.78
N GLY A 38 18.27 -20.32 -2.13
CA GLY A 38 18.81 -20.71 -3.44
C GLY A 38 18.56 -22.15 -3.92
N GLU A 39 18.01 -23.02 -3.07
CA GLU A 39 17.63 -24.40 -3.40
C GLU A 39 16.17 -24.56 -3.87
N HIS A 40 15.39 -23.47 -3.91
CA HIS A 40 14.00 -23.48 -4.39
C HIS A 40 13.91 -22.82 -5.78
N ASP A 41 13.71 -23.62 -6.83
CA ASP A 41 13.32 -23.10 -8.14
C ASP A 41 12.01 -22.29 -7.97
N GLY A 42 12.09 -20.95 -8.13
CA GLY A 42 10.93 -20.06 -7.98
C GLY A 42 11.13 -18.80 -7.14
N ILE A 43 12.30 -18.58 -6.51
CA ILE A 43 12.56 -17.35 -5.72
C ILE A 43 12.39 -16.09 -6.56
N ALA A 44 12.91 -16.09 -7.79
CA ALA A 44 12.81 -14.94 -8.68
C ALA A 44 11.34 -14.59 -8.97
N GLU A 45 10.49 -15.61 -9.17
CA GLU A 45 9.05 -15.41 -9.38
C GLU A 45 8.37 -14.84 -8.13
N VAL A 46 8.72 -15.34 -6.94
CA VAL A 46 8.23 -14.79 -5.67
C VAL A 46 8.67 -13.34 -5.48
N VAL A 47 9.94 -13.03 -5.75
CA VAL A 47 10.48 -11.66 -5.67
C VAL A 47 9.78 -10.73 -6.65
N HIS A 48 9.56 -11.17 -7.90
CA HIS A 48 8.79 -10.41 -8.88
C HIS A 48 7.35 -10.15 -8.41
N GLY A 49 6.70 -11.16 -7.82
CA GLY A 49 5.38 -11.05 -7.22
C GLY A 49 5.33 -10.01 -6.10
N LEU A 50 6.29 -10.06 -5.16
CA LEU A 50 6.38 -9.12 -4.06
C LEU A 50 6.63 -7.68 -4.55
N VAL A 51 7.52 -7.48 -5.53
CA VAL A 51 7.77 -6.15 -6.11
C VAL A 51 6.52 -5.63 -6.83
N SER A 52 5.80 -6.49 -7.55
CA SER A 52 4.53 -6.14 -8.20
C SER A 52 3.47 -5.73 -7.18
N ASP A 53 3.34 -6.47 -6.07
CA ASP A 53 2.42 -6.17 -4.98
C ASP A 53 2.75 -4.82 -4.30
N ILE A 54 4.02 -4.53 -4.06
CA ILE A 54 4.48 -3.24 -3.51
C ILE A 54 4.10 -2.09 -4.45
N SER A 55 4.36 -2.25 -5.75
CA SER A 55 4.04 -1.24 -6.76
C SER A 55 2.53 -0.99 -6.86
N HIS A 56 1.74 -2.06 -6.91
CA HIS A 56 0.29 -1.98 -6.99
C HIS A 56 -0.31 -1.29 -5.76
N THR A 57 0.10 -1.71 -4.56
CA THR A 57 -0.39 -1.14 -3.30
C THR A 57 0.00 0.33 -3.14
N ALA A 58 1.18 0.74 -3.62
CA ALA A 58 1.57 2.15 -3.66
C ALA A 58 0.64 2.99 -4.56
N GLY A 59 0.27 2.48 -5.74
CA GLY A 59 -0.72 3.13 -6.61
C GLY A 59 -2.11 3.24 -5.97
N CYS A 60 -2.56 2.18 -5.29
CA CYS A 60 -3.81 2.21 -4.54
C CYS A 60 -3.79 3.24 -3.41
N LEU A 61 -2.69 3.34 -2.66
CA LEU A 61 -2.51 4.35 -1.61
C LEU A 61 -2.56 5.77 -2.18
N ALA A 62 -1.82 6.05 -3.25
CA ALA A 62 -1.83 7.36 -3.91
C ALA A 62 -3.25 7.74 -4.39
N THR A 63 -4.01 6.77 -4.88
CA THR A 63 -5.41 6.97 -5.29
C THR A 63 -6.30 7.31 -4.09
N VAL A 64 -6.20 6.56 -3.00
CA VAL A 64 -6.96 6.82 -1.77
C VAL A 64 -6.63 8.19 -1.19
N GLU A 65 -5.35 8.56 -1.14
CA GLU A 65 -4.90 9.86 -0.64
C GLU A 65 -5.39 11.01 -1.53
N SER A 66 -5.38 10.84 -2.85
CA SER A 66 -5.93 11.82 -3.79
C SER A 66 -7.43 12.04 -3.59
N ILE A 67 -8.20 10.97 -3.34
CA ILE A 67 -9.64 11.05 -3.06
C ILE A 67 -9.88 11.78 -1.72
N ILE A 68 -9.10 11.48 -0.69
CA ILE A 68 -9.18 12.16 0.60
C ILE A 68 -8.89 13.66 0.43
N ALA A 69 -7.80 14.02 -0.27
CA ALA A 69 -7.43 15.41 -0.51
C ALA A 69 -8.50 16.19 -1.28
N ALA A 70 -9.01 15.63 -2.38
CA ALA A 70 -10.09 16.23 -3.17
C ALA A 70 -11.39 16.40 -2.35
N SER A 71 -11.64 15.51 -1.39
CA SER A 71 -12.80 15.61 -0.49
C SER A 71 -12.65 16.70 0.57
N GLN A 72 -11.42 17.11 0.92
CA GLN A 72 -11.15 18.19 1.87
C GLN A 72 -11.18 19.58 1.21
N GLU A 73 -10.78 19.69 -0.06
CA GLU A 73 -10.79 20.98 -0.78
C GLU A 73 -12.20 21.55 -0.95
N LYS A 74 -13.20 20.69 -1.15
CA LYS A 74 -14.62 21.11 -1.22
C LYS A 74 -15.21 21.59 0.11
N ALA A 75 -14.48 21.50 1.22
CA ALA A 75 -14.96 21.85 2.56
C ALA A 75 -14.51 23.23 3.05
N LYS A 76 -13.77 24.01 2.24
CA LYS A 76 -13.40 25.39 2.57
C LYS A 76 -14.45 26.34 1.96
N PRO A 77 -15.45 26.83 2.71
CA PRO A 77 -16.28 27.91 2.21
C PRO A 77 -15.40 29.15 2.06
N GLU A 78 -15.56 29.81 0.91
CA GLU A 78 -15.21 31.21 0.67
C GLU A 78 -15.38 32.00 1.97
N SER A 79 -14.26 32.48 2.49
CA SER A 79 -14.25 33.50 3.54
C SER A 79 -14.25 34.82 2.78
N ASP A 80 -15.37 35.54 2.90
CA ASP A 80 -15.60 36.91 2.43
C ASP A 80 -14.47 37.86 2.88
#